data_AF-A0A931DY62-F1
#
_entry.id   AF-A0A931DY62-F1
#
_cell.length_a   1.000
_cell.length_b   1.000
_cell.length_c   1.000
_cell.angle_alpha   90.00
_cell.angle_beta   90.00
_cell.angle_gamma   90.00
#
_symmetry.space_group_name_H-M   'P 1'
#
loop_
_entity.id
_entity.type
_entity.pdbx_description
1 polymer ?
#
loop_
_entity_poly.entity_id
_entity_poly.type
_entity_poly.pdbx_seq_one_letter_code
_entity_poly.pdbx_strand_id
1 'polypeptide(L)'
;MISHDEVQAALSARIDGEESTVDAAVVEAHVAHCDKCRAYWERAVALSDNFGAANANDFSPPVDLADSILAGVEGEFQRVAARRQVGVAIARVVLACLSALYVVWAGRLVVEASRFSVETAAGDVAAAGADPMVGTLLIGAAAVRIGIAVALLFAAWKPQQLIGVLIIVGAMLGFTLGFTVLAAVSGTHQMPWGEVSTLAVTCAALCALWAADSGVFARRPWRQLGASPTSWA
;
A
#
# COMPACT_ATOMS: atom_id res chain seq x y z
N MET A 1 34.98 10.73 39.89
CA MET A 1 36.24 10.66 39.12
C MET A 1 36.29 9.25 38.55
N ILE A 2 36.21 9.11 37.24
CA ILE A 2 36.29 7.79 36.60
C ILE A 2 37.72 7.27 36.75
N SER A 3 37.84 6.01 37.16
CA SER A 3 39.11 5.31 37.28
C SER A 3 39.64 4.86 35.93
N HIS A 4 40.95 4.66 35.82
CA HIS A 4 41.55 4.13 34.59
C HIS A 4 41.02 2.72 34.24
N ASP A 5 40.67 1.91 35.24
CA ASP A 5 40.22 0.54 35.06
C ASP A 5 38.81 0.51 34.42
N GLU A 6 37.93 1.44 34.81
CA GLU A 6 36.61 1.60 34.19
C GLU A 6 36.70 2.05 32.72
N VAL A 7 37.65 2.93 32.40
CA VAL A 7 37.91 3.37 31.01
C VAL A 7 38.47 2.23 30.17
N GLN A 8 39.39 1.44 30.71
CA GLN A 8 39.98 0.29 30.01
C GLN A 8 38.94 -0.80 29.76
N ALA A 9 38.06 -1.07 30.73
CA ALA A 9 36.95 -2.01 30.56
C ALA A 9 35.97 -1.54 29.48
N ALA A 10 35.61 -0.26 29.45
CA ALA A 10 34.74 0.31 28.41
C ALA A 10 35.38 0.25 27.02
N LEU A 11 36.70 0.48 26.92
CA LEU A 11 37.45 0.33 25.67
C LEU A 11 37.51 -1.13 25.19
N SER A 12 37.66 -2.10 26.09
CA SER A 12 37.61 -3.52 25.75
C SER A 12 36.23 -3.93 25.23
N ALA A 13 35.16 -3.56 25.95
CA ALA A 13 33.79 -3.83 25.53
C ALA A 13 33.50 -3.27 24.12
N ARG A 14 34.03 -2.09 23.79
CA ARG A 14 33.93 -1.49 22.46
C ARG A 14 34.62 -2.31 21.36
N ILE A 15 35.73 -2.99 21.64
CA ILE A 15 36.43 -3.86 20.68
C ILE A 15 35.60 -5.14 20.45
N ASP A 16 34.97 -5.68 21.49
CA ASP A 16 34.17 -6.90 21.42
C ASP A 16 32.72 -6.66 20.93
N GLY A 17 32.32 -5.39 20.75
CA GLY A 17 30.98 -4.99 20.33
C GLY A 17 29.91 -5.09 21.44
N GLU A 18 30.35 -5.19 22.70
CA GLU A 18 29.48 -5.21 23.88
C GLU A 18 29.15 -3.80 24.37
N GLU A 19 28.06 -3.68 25.12
CA GLU A 19 27.62 -2.39 25.69
C GLU A 19 28.46 -2.03 26.93
N SER A 20 29.04 -0.82 26.94
CA SER A 20 29.84 -0.34 28.07
C SER A 20 28.98 0.35 29.12
N THR A 21 29.33 0.16 30.39
CA THR A 21 28.66 0.83 31.54
C THR A 21 28.97 2.33 31.64
N VAL A 22 30.00 2.80 30.93
CA VAL A 22 30.42 4.21 30.89
C VAL A 22 30.04 4.80 29.53
N ASP A 23 29.54 6.03 29.54
CA ASP A 23 29.20 6.79 28.35
C ASP A 23 30.42 6.96 27.42
N ALA A 24 30.24 6.65 26.14
CA ALA A 24 31.25 6.76 25.10
C ALA A 24 31.87 8.17 25.01
N ALA A 25 31.08 9.23 25.21
CA ALA A 25 31.58 10.61 25.17
C ALA A 25 32.58 10.89 26.31
N VAL A 26 32.35 10.28 27.47
CA VAL A 26 33.20 10.42 28.65
C VAL A 26 34.49 9.62 28.49
N VAL A 27 34.40 8.41 27.92
CA VAL A 27 35.56 7.58 27.56
C VAL A 27 36.45 8.30 26.53
N GLU A 28 35.87 8.88 25.48
CA GLU A 28 36.62 9.60 24.45
C GLU A 28 37.32 10.85 25.01
N ALA A 29 36.64 11.62 25.86
CA ALA A 29 37.22 12.77 26.55
C ALA A 29 38.41 12.37 27.44
N HIS A 30 38.33 11.22 28.12
CA HIS A 30 39.40 10.70 28.97
C HIS A 30 40.61 10.21 28.15
N VAL A 31 40.38 9.45 27.07
CA VAL A 31 41.45 8.95 26.19
C VAL A 31 42.18 10.11 25.50
N ALA A 32 41.48 11.20 25.18
CA ALA A 32 42.11 12.39 24.62
C ALA A 32 43.18 13.02 25.54
N HIS A 33 43.00 12.94 26.87
CA HIS A 33 43.84 13.62 27.85
C HIS A 33 44.71 12.67 28.71
N CYS A 34 44.57 11.35 28.55
CA CYS A 34 45.33 10.37 29.32
C CYS A 34 46.18 9.46 28.42
N ASP A 35 47.50 9.64 28.49
CA ASP A 35 48.48 8.85 27.73
C ASP A 35 48.43 7.35 28.07
N LYS A 36 48.11 6.99 29.33
CA LYS A 36 48.00 5.59 29.78
C LYS A 36 46.86 4.86 29.09
N CYS A 37 45.68 5.48 28.99
CA CYS A 37 44.51 4.88 28.35
C CYS A 37 44.63 4.87 26.82
N ARG A 38 45.28 5.89 26.23
CA ARG A 38 45.63 5.90 24.81
C ARG A 38 46.57 4.76 24.44
N ALA A 39 47.65 4.58 25.20
CA ALA A 39 48.60 3.48 24.98
C ALA A 39 48.00 2.09 25.26
N TYR A 40 46.98 2.00 26.11
CA TYR A 40 46.20 0.76 26.27
C TYR A 40 45.36 0.47 25.04
N TRP A 41 44.60 1.46 24.55
CA TRP A 41 43.77 1.36 23.34
C TRP A 41 44.59 0.93 22.11
N GLU A 42 45.71 1.60 21.85
CA GLU A 42 46.58 1.29 20.71
C GLU A 42 47.12 -0.15 20.78
N ARG A 43 47.49 -0.63 21.97
CA ARG A 43 47.93 -2.01 22.16
C ARG A 43 46.80 -3.01 22.00
N ALA A 44 45.60 -2.69 22.48
CA ALA A 44 44.43 -3.55 22.38
C ALA A 44 43.98 -3.70 20.91
N VAL A 45 43.93 -2.61 20.16
CA VAL A 45 43.62 -2.62 18.71
C VAL A 45 44.71 -3.35 17.93
N ALA A 46 45.99 -3.08 18.20
CA ALA A 46 47.08 -3.80 17.53
C ALA A 46 47.02 -5.32 17.83
N LEU A 47 46.59 -5.72 19.01
CA LEU A 47 46.41 -7.13 19.37
C LEU A 47 45.21 -7.76 18.64
N SER A 48 44.06 -7.07 18.60
CA SER A 48 42.88 -7.53 17.86
C SER A 48 43.16 -7.65 16.37
N ASP A 49 43.90 -6.70 15.80
CA ASP A 49 44.30 -6.73 14.39
C ASP A 49 45.29 -7.87 14.12
N ASN A 50 46.21 -8.17 15.04
CA ASN A 50 47.13 -9.31 14.90
C ASN A 50 46.39 -10.66 14.98
N PHE A 51 45.43 -10.82 15.88
CA PHE A 51 44.59 -12.03 15.93
C PHE A 51 43.63 -12.11 14.74
N GLY A 52 43.07 -10.97 14.33
CA GLY A 52 42.26 -10.83 13.12
C GLY A 52 43.05 -11.21 11.87
N ALA A 53 44.27 -10.70 11.71
CA ALA A 53 45.15 -10.98 10.57
C ALA A 53 45.74 -12.40 10.60
N ALA A 54 46.13 -12.92 11.77
CA ALA A 54 46.61 -14.29 11.92
C ALA A 54 45.51 -15.32 11.59
N ASN A 55 44.24 -15.00 11.88
CA ASN A 55 43.09 -15.80 11.46
C ASN A 55 42.58 -15.47 10.04
N ALA A 56 42.83 -14.25 9.52
CA ALA A 56 42.40 -13.81 8.20
C ALA A 56 43.33 -14.25 7.07
N ASN A 57 44.58 -14.65 7.38
CA ASN A 57 45.50 -15.22 6.39
C ASN A 57 45.02 -16.55 5.78
N ASP A 58 43.97 -17.18 6.34
CA ASP A 58 43.31 -18.38 5.79
C ASP A 58 41.80 -18.19 5.54
N PHE A 59 41.23 -17.05 5.96
CA PHE A 59 39.83 -16.68 5.74
C PHE A 59 39.74 -15.31 5.05
N SER A 60 40.28 -15.20 3.83
CA SER A 60 39.74 -14.22 2.89
C SER A 60 38.36 -14.74 2.49
N PRO A 61 37.24 -14.06 2.79
CA PRO A 61 35.96 -14.42 2.19
C PRO A 61 36.18 -14.45 0.68
N PRO A 62 35.84 -15.56 -0.01
CA PRO A 62 36.00 -15.62 -1.46
C PRO A 62 35.26 -14.43 -2.05
N VAL A 63 35.92 -13.68 -2.94
CA VAL A 63 35.39 -12.46 -3.58
C VAL A 63 34.01 -12.67 -4.22
N ASP A 64 33.63 -13.92 -4.47
CA ASP A 64 32.38 -14.35 -5.11
C ASP A 64 31.23 -14.68 -4.12
N LEU A 65 31.49 -14.73 -2.80
CA LEU A 65 30.43 -15.00 -1.81
C LEU A 65 29.55 -13.78 -1.57
N ALA A 66 30.14 -12.58 -1.56
CA ALA A 66 29.35 -11.36 -1.45
C ALA A 66 28.42 -11.20 -2.67
N ASP A 67 28.94 -11.41 -3.88
CA ASP A 67 28.17 -11.33 -5.10
C ASP A 67 27.12 -12.44 -5.23
N SER A 68 27.41 -13.68 -4.81
CA SER A 68 26.41 -14.76 -4.81
C SER A 68 25.34 -14.61 -3.73
N ILE A 69 25.67 -14.07 -2.55
CA ILE A 69 24.70 -13.73 -1.50
C ILE A 69 23.83 -12.56 -1.97
N LEU A 70 24.44 -11.50 -2.53
CA LEU A 70 23.70 -10.36 -3.08
C LEU A 70 22.82 -10.78 -4.25
N ALA A 71 23.30 -11.63 -5.15
CA ALA A 71 22.52 -12.16 -6.27
C ALA A 71 21.36 -13.06 -5.81
N GLY A 72 21.59 -13.88 -4.78
CA GLY A 72 20.56 -14.73 -4.18
C GLY A 72 19.44 -13.91 -3.53
N VAL A 73 19.80 -12.82 -2.85
CA VAL A 73 18.88 -11.93 -2.14
C VAL A 73 18.14 -10.99 -3.10
N GLU A 74 18.84 -10.42 -4.10
CA GLU A 74 18.27 -9.53 -5.10
C GLU A 74 17.20 -10.23 -5.95
N GLY A 75 17.41 -11.51 -6.28
CA GLY A 75 16.44 -12.30 -7.05
C GLY A 75 15.09 -12.50 -6.33
N GLU A 76 15.09 -12.66 -5.01
CA GLU A 76 13.86 -12.80 -4.23
C GLU A 76 13.14 -11.45 -4.07
N PHE A 77 13.89 -10.38 -3.78
CA PHE A 77 13.33 -9.02 -3.72
C PHE A 77 12.78 -8.58 -5.08
N GLN A 78 13.46 -8.87 -6.19
CA GLN A 78 12.99 -8.55 -7.54
C GLN A 78 11.78 -9.37 -7.94
N ARG A 79 11.67 -10.66 -7.56
CA ARG A 79 10.46 -11.45 -7.80
C ARG A 79 9.25 -10.90 -7.06
N VAL A 80 9.43 -10.49 -5.81
CA VAL A 80 8.36 -9.86 -5.01
C VAL A 80 7.97 -8.49 -5.59
N ALA A 81 8.95 -7.68 -5.98
CA ALA A 81 8.72 -6.39 -6.62
C ALA A 81 8.03 -6.53 -8.00
N ALA A 82 8.46 -7.49 -8.82
CA ALA A 82 7.89 -7.75 -10.14
C ALA A 82 6.45 -8.27 -10.04
N ARG A 83 6.16 -9.23 -9.14
CA ARG A 83 4.78 -9.69 -8.89
C ARG A 83 3.87 -8.55 -8.45
N ARG A 84 4.38 -7.61 -7.65
CA ARG A 84 3.63 -6.42 -7.23
C ARG A 84 3.37 -5.47 -8.41
N GLN A 85 4.37 -5.18 -9.22
CA GLN A 85 4.21 -4.32 -10.40
C GLN A 85 3.22 -4.92 -11.40
N VAL A 86 3.29 -6.23 -11.64
CA VAL A 86 2.33 -6.96 -12.47
C VAL A 86 0.93 -6.92 -11.85
N GLY A 87 0.79 -7.12 -10.53
CA GLY A 87 -0.50 -7.03 -9.83
C GLY A 87 -1.15 -5.64 -9.95
N VAL A 88 -0.38 -4.57 -9.77
CA VAL A 88 -0.86 -3.19 -9.97
C VAL A 88 -1.22 -2.93 -11.43
N ALA A 89 -0.42 -3.41 -12.37
CA ALA A 89 -0.71 -3.26 -13.80
C ALA A 89 -2.02 -3.98 -14.20
N ILE A 90 -2.21 -5.22 -13.75
CA ILE A 90 -3.45 -5.98 -13.98
C ILE A 90 -4.64 -5.25 -13.38
N ALA A 91 -4.53 -4.79 -12.13
CA ALA A 91 -5.61 -4.07 -11.48
C ALA A 91 -5.98 -2.75 -12.20
N ARG A 92 -5.00 -2.02 -12.75
CA ARG A 92 -5.26 -0.85 -13.61
C ARG A 92 -6.03 -1.22 -14.88
N VAL A 93 -5.65 -2.31 -15.54
CA VAL A 93 -6.36 -2.80 -16.73
C VAL A 93 -7.80 -3.17 -16.38
N VAL A 94 -8.01 -3.87 -15.26
CA VAL A 94 -9.36 -4.22 -14.78
C VAL A 94 -10.20 -2.97 -14.52
N LEU A 95 -9.65 -1.94 -13.85
CA LEU A 95 -10.37 -0.68 -13.63
C LEU A 95 -10.70 0.06 -14.93
N ALA A 96 -9.79 0.06 -15.91
CA ALA A 96 -10.04 0.65 -17.22
C ALA A 96 -11.17 -0.09 -17.96
N CYS A 97 -11.17 -1.43 -17.92
CA CYS A 97 -12.24 -2.24 -18.50
C CYS A 97 -13.59 -1.99 -17.80
N LEU A 98 -13.61 -1.91 -16.47
CA LEU A 98 -14.82 -1.58 -15.70
C LEU A 98 -15.33 -0.17 -16.02
N SER A 99 -14.42 0.80 -16.16
CA SER A 99 -14.80 2.15 -16.59
C SER A 99 -15.46 2.15 -17.96
N ALA A 100 -14.89 1.46 -18.95
CA ALA A 100 -15.49 1.32 -20.27
C ALA A 100 -16.89 0.68 -20.21
N LEU A 101 -17.06 -0.34 -19.36
CA LEU A 101 -18.37 -0.96 -19.12
C LEU A 101 -19.40 0.04 -18.57
N TYR A 102 -19.02 0.86 -17.59
CA TYR A 102 -19.89 1.91 -17.05
C TYR A 102 -20.25 2.98 -18.09
N VAL A 103 -19.32 3.36 -18.96
CA VAL A 103 -19.58 4.31 -20.06
C VAL A 103 -20.58 3.72 -21.06
N VAL A 104 -20.38 2.47 -21.49
CA VAL A 104 -21.33 1.78 -22.39
C VAL A 104 -22.71 1.68 -21.76
N TRP A 105 -22.77 1.39 -20.46
CA TRP A 105 -24.03 1.29 -19.75
C TRP A 105 -24.73 2.64 -19.60
N ALA A 106 -24.01 3.69 -19.25
CA ALA A 106 -24.54 5.05 -19.21
C ALA A 106 -25.07 5.49 -20.58
N GLY A 107 -24.34 5.18 -21.66
CA GLY A 107 -24.78 5.45 -23.03
C GLY A 107 -26.10 4.76 -23.37
N ARG A 108 -26.30 3.51 -22.95
CA ARG A 108 -27.58 2.81 -23.11
C ARG A 108 -28.73 3.51 -22.38
N LEU A 109 -28.50 3.97 -21.14
CA LEU A 109 -29.51 4.71 -20.38
C LEU A 109 -29.87 6.04 -21.03
N VAL A 110 -28.90 6.76 -21.61
CA VAL A 110 -29.16 8.01 -22.35
C VAL A 110 -29.97 7.74 -23.62
N VAL A 111 -29.63 6.69 -24.36
CA VAL A 111 -30.42 6.27 -25.54
C VAL A 111 -31.84 5.91 -25.14
N GLU A 112 -32.01 5.19 -24.05
CA GLU A 112 -33.34 4.83 -23.53
C GLU A 112 -34.12 6.06 -23.07
N ALA A 113 -33.48 6.97 -22.32
CA ALA A 113 -34.07 8.24 -21.90
C ALA A 113 -34.51 9.11 -23.09
N SER A 114 -33.70 9.14 -24.16
CA SER A 114 -34.03 9.91 -25.37
C SER A 114 -35.32 9.46 -26.06
N ARG A 115 -35.75 8.20 -25.86
CA ARG A 115 -37.01 7.68 -26.40
C ARG A 115 -38.24 8.25 -25.68
N PHE A 116 -38.07 8.74 -24.45
CA PHE A 116 -39.13 9.38 -23.66
C PHE A 116 -39.20 10.90 -23.87
N SER A 117 -38.16 11.52 -24.44
CA SER A 117 -38.07 12.98 -24.67
C SER A 117 -38.40 13.41 -26.09
N VAL A 118 -38.71 12.48 -27.00
CA VAL A 118 -39.18 12.81 -28.35
C VAL A 118 -40.68 13.07 -28.27
N GLU A 119 -41.00 14.31 -27.91
CA GLU A 119 -42.23 14.95 -28.34
C GLU A 119 -42.16 15.04 -29.87
N THR A 120 -42.92 14.18 -30.55
CA THR A 120 -42.89 14.09 -32.00
C THR A 120 -43.38 15.42 -32.61
N ALA A 121 -42.49 16.12 -33.30
CA ALA A 121 -42.83 17.27 -34.15
C ALA A 121 -43.78 16.92 -35.32
N ALA A 122 -44.14 15.64 -35.47
CA ALA A 122 -45.17 15.14 -36.35
C ALA A 122 -46.16 14.36 -35.47
N GLY A 123 -47.40 14.83 -35.34
CA GLY A 123 -48.42 14.39 -34.37
C GLY A 123 -48.89 12.93 -34.45
N ASP A 124 -47.97 11.98 -34.50
CA ASP A 124 -48.20 10.59 -34.16
C ASP A 124 -48.02 10.42 -32.66
N VAL A 125 -49.08 9.88 -32.06
CA VAL A 125 -49.24 9.62 -30.63
C VAL A 125 -47.98 8.98 -30.05
N ALA A 126 -47.23 9.76 -29.26
CA ALA A 126 -46.37 9.21 -28.23
C ALA A 126 -47.18 8.14 -27.51
N ALA A 127 -46.64 6.92 -27.40
CA ALA A 127 -47.30 5.82 -26.70
C ALA A 127 -47.87 6.36 -25.39
N ALA A 128 -49.20 6.36 -25.26
CA ALA A 128 -49.91 6.88 -24.11
C ALA A 128 -49.38 6.17 -22.86
N GLY A 129 -48.49 6.83 -22.11
CA GLY A 129 -47.75 6.22 -21.00
C GLY A 129 -46.27 6.61 -20.87
N ALA A 130 -45.69 7.41 -21.78
CA ALA A 130 -44.34 7.94 -21.62
C ALA A 130 -44.30 9.00 -20.49
N ASP A 131 -44.08 8.57 -19.26
CA ASP A 131 -43.91 9.47 -18.12
C ASP A 131 -42.55 10.22 -18.22
N PRO A 132 -42.54 11.56 -18.40
CA PRO A 132 -41.31 12.35 -18.50
C PRO A 132 -40.45 12.27 -17.23
N MET A 133 -41.04 11.89 -16.09
CA MET A 133 -40.30 11.62 -14.85
C MET A 133 -39.31 10.47 -15.03
N VAL A 134 -39.70 9.40 -15.72
CA VAL A 134 -38.85 8.22 -15.95
C VAL A 134 -37.64 8.59 -16.80
N GLY A 135 -37.82 9.40 -17.85
CA GLY A 135 -36.72 9.93 -18.67
C GLY A 135 -35.71 10.74 -17.84
N THR A 136 -36.21 11.59 -16.93
CA THR A 136 -35.35 12.40 -16.04
C THR A 136 -34.55 11.51 -15.07
N LEU A 137 -35.18 10.48 -14.50
CA LEU A 137 -34.52 9.51 -13.62
C LEU A 137 -33.44 8.72 -14.36
N LEU A 138 -33.69 8.31 -15.61
CA LEU A 138 -32.71 7.61 -16.45
C LEU A 138 -31.48 8.47 -16.76
N ILE A 139 -31.67 9.76 -17.03
CA ILE A 139 -30.57 10.71 -17.22
C ILE A 139 -29.76 10.88 -15.93
N GLY A 140 -30.43 11.00 -14.78
CA GLY A 140 -29.76 11.04 -13.48
C GLY A 140 -28.94 9.78 -13.20
N ALA A 141 -29.51 8.61 -13.49
CA ALA A 141 -28.85 7.31 -13.35
C ALA A 141 -27.64 7.16 -14.30
N ALA A 142 -27.70 7.73 -15.50
CA ALA A 142 -26.58 7.78 -16.44
C ALA A 142 -25.46 8.70 -15.93
N ALA A 143 -25.79 9.88 -15.41
CA ALA A 143 -24.83 10.82 -14.87
C ALA A 143 -23.99 10.21 -13.73
N VAL A 144 -24.64 9.49 -12.80
CA VAL A 144 -23.95 8.79 -11.71
C VAL A 144 -22.95 7.75 -12.26
N ARG A 145 -23.35 6.96 -13.28
CA ARG A 145 -22.48 5.95 -13.90
C ARG A 145 -21.28 6.56 -14.62
N ILE A 146 -21.45 7.70 -15.28
CA ILE A 146 -20.34 8.46 -15.85
C ILE A 146 -19.40 8.95 -14.74
N GLY A 147 -19.94 9.47 -13.64
CA GLY A 147 -19.15 9.87 -12.48
C GLY A 147 -18.27 8.73 -11.94
N ILE A 148 -18.84 7.53 -11.81
CA ILE A 148 -18.09 6.33 -11.40
C ILE A 148 -17.03 5.96 -12.44
N ALA A 149 -17.36 5.97 -13.73
CA ALA A 149 -16.40 5.65 -14.79
C ALA A 149 -15.17 6.58 -14.76
N VAL A 150 -15.40 7.88 -14.54
CA VAL A 150 -14.33 8.88 -14.40
C VAL A 150 -13.52 8.64 -13.13
N ALA A 151 -14.18 8.36 -12.00
CA ALA A 151 -13.50 8.04 -10.74
C ALA A 151 -12.60 6.80 -10.86
N LEU A 152 -13.03 5.76 -11.59
CA LEU A 152 -12.24 4.55 -11.83
C LEU A 152 -11.03 4.82 -12.74
N LEU A 153 -11.19 5.61 -13.80
CA LEU A 153 -10.06 6.03 -14.64
C LEU A 153 -9.05 6.86 -13.85
N PHE A 154 -9.56 7.76 -13.00
CA PHE A 154 -8.71 8.57 -12.13
C PHE A 154 -7.94 7.71 -11.12
N ALA A 155 -8.63 6.74 -10.48
CA ALA A 155 -8.00 5.79 -9.57
C ALA A 155 -6.96 4.89 -10.27
N ALA A 156 -7.20 4.53 -11.54
CA ALA A 156 -6.24 3.76 -12.34
C ALA A 156 -4.98 4.58 -12.65
N TRP A 157 -5.10 5.88 -12.93
CA TRP A 157 -3.96 6.77 -13.17
C TRP A 157 -3.20 7.08 -11.87
N LYS A 158 -3.89 7.52 -10.82
CA LYS A 158 -3.31 7.93 -9.54
C LYS A 158 -3.85 7.08 -8.38
N PRO A 159 -3.17 5.97 -8.02
CA PRO A 159 -3.61 5.08 -6.95
C PRO A 159 -3.63 5.74 -5.56
N GLN A 160 -2.93 6.86 -5.38
CA GLN A 160 -2.95 7.64 -4.12
C GLN A 160 -4.35 8.09 -3.68
N GLN A 161 -5.32 8.21 -4.60
CA GLN A 161 -6.69 8.60 -4.26
C GLN A 161 -7.66 7.42 -4.07
N LEU A 162 -7.16 6.18 -4.09
CA LEU A 162 -7.99 4.96 -3.98
C LEU A 162 -8.89 4.95 -2.75
N ILE A 163 -8.39 5.37 -1.59
CA ILE A 163 -9.15 5.30 -0.33
C ILE A 163 -10.39 6.19 -0.40
N GLY A 164 -10.26 7.40 -0.98
CA GLY A 164 -11.40 8.30 -1.14
C GLY A 164 -12.47 7.73 -2.07
N VAL A 165 -12.05 7.19 -3.23
CA VAL A 165 -12.97 6.56 -4.19
C VAL A 165 -13.62 5.31 -3.58
N LEU A 166 -12.86 4.49 -2.85
CA LEU A 166 -13.34 3.27 -2.22
C LEU A 166 -14.42 3.56 -1.17
N ILE A 167 -14.26 4.60 -0.35
CA ILE A 167 -15.27 5.00 0.64
C ILE A 167 -16.58 5.39 -0.05
N ILE A 168 -16.51 6.19 -1.12
CA ILE A 168 -17.70 6.66 -1.85
C ILE A 168 -18.41 5.47 -2.53
N VAL A 169 -17.68 4.66 -3.30
CA VAL A 169 -18.26 3.52 -4.02
C VAL A 169 -18.74 2.43 -3.05
N GLY A 170 -18.03 2.23 -1.94
CA GLY A 170 -18.43 1.31 -0.86
C GLY A 170 -19.72 1.74 -0.16
N ALA A 171 -19.87 3.04 0.15
CA ALA A 171 -21.11 3.57 0.70
C ALA A 171 -22.27 3.39 -0.28
N MET A 172 -22.04 3.71 -1.56
CA MET A 172 -23.03 3.51 -2.63
C MET A 172 -23.46 2.04 -2.70
N LEU A 173 -22.52 1.09 -2.65
CA LEU A 173 -22.81 -0.34 -2.62
C LEU A 173 -23.65 -0.74 -1.40
N GLY A 174 -23.32 -0.23 -0.21
CA GLY A 174 -24.08 -0.49 1.00
C GLY A 174 -25.53 -0.03 0.89
N PHE A 175 -25.75 1.19 0.41
CA PHE A 175 -27.10 1.73 0.22
C PHE A 175 -27.88 0.99 -0.88
N THR A 176 -27.27 0.75 -2.04
CA THR A 176 -27.91 0.01 -3.13
C THR A 176 -28.29 -1.40 -2.68
N LEU A 177 -27.38 -2.11 -2.00
CA LEU A 177 -27.66 -3.42 -1.42
C LEU A 177 -28.85 -3.34 -0.44
N GLY A 178 -28.82 -2.38 0.49
CA GLY A 178 -29.91 -2.17 1.45
C GLY A 178 -31.27 -1.95 0.78
N PHE A 179 -31.33 -1.10 -0.25
CA PHE A 179 -32.56 -0.87 -1.01
C PHE A 179 -33.01 -2.11 -1.80
N THR A 180 -32.08 -2.91 -2.34
CA THR A 180 -32.45 -4.16 -3.01
C THR A 180 -33.00 -5.20 -2.05
N VAL A 181 -32.45 -5.32 -0.85
CA VAL A 181 -32.97 -6.21 0.19
C VAL A 181 -34.34 -5.73 0.65
N LEU A 182 -34.51 -4.42 0.87
CA LEU A 182 -35.80 -3.84 1.21
C LEU A 182 -36.85 -4.12 0.14
N ALA A 183 -36.51 -3.92 -1.14
CA ALA A 183 -37.41 -4.20 -2.26
C ALA A 183 -37.78 -5.69 -2.33
N ALA A 184 -36.84 -6.59 -2.05
CA ALA A 184 -37.09 -8.03 -1.99
C ALA A 184 -38.06 -8.41 -0.86
N VAL A 185 -37.91 -7.81 0.31
CA VAL A 185 -38.80 -8.04 1.46
C VAL A 185 -40.19 -7.44 1.23
N SER A 186 -40.27 -6.26 0.60
CA SER A 186 -41.55 -5.60 0.31
C SER A 186 -42.31 -6.20 -0.87
N GLY A 187 -41.68 -7.04 -1.69
CA GLY A 187 -42.32 -7.69 -2.85
C GLY A 187 -42.75 -6.73 -3.96
N THR A 188 -42.23 -5.50 -3.98
CA THR A 188 -42.73 -4.39 -4.81
C THR A 188 -42.12 -4.35 -6.22
N HIS A 189 -40.94 -4.91 -6.44
CA HIS A 189 -40.21 -4.79 -7.71
C HIS A 189 -39.38 -6.02 -8.09
N GLN A 190 -39.10 -6.17 -9.40
CA GLN A 190 -38.07 -7.09 -9.90
C GLN A 190 -36.71 -6.67 -9.35
N MET A 191 -35.95 -7.66 -8.88
CA MET A 191 -34.74 -7.43 -8.10
C MET A 191 -33.55 -7.09 -9.02
N PRO A 192 -32.94 -5.89 -8.92
CA PRO A 192 -31.92 -5.43 -9.86
C PRO A 192 -30.53 -5.98 -9.51
N TRP A 193 -30.40 -7.31 -9.49
CA TRP A 193 -29.15 -8.02 -9.15
C TRP A 193 -27.96 -7.65 -10.05
N GLY A 194 -28.21 -7.20 -11.28
CA GLY A 194 -27.16 -6.73 -12.19
C GLY A 194 -26.46 -5.46 -11.68
N GLU A 195 -27.19 -4.54 -11.04
CA GLU A 195 -26.60 -3.31 -10.52
C GLU A 195 -25.79 -3.55 -9.26
N VAL A 196 -26.30 -4.38 -8.35
CA VAL A 196 -25.59 -4.75 -7.12
C VAL A 196 -24.31 -5.52 -7.46
N SER A 197 -24.38 -6.47 -8.39
CA SER A 197 -23.23 -7.31 -8.74
C SER A 197 -22.11 -6.51 -9.43
N THR A 198 -22.44 -5.61 -10.37
CA THR A 198 -21.44 -4.75 -11.02
C THR A 198 -20.74 -3.82 -10.02
N LEU A 199 -21.51 -3.25 -9.08
CA LEU A 199 -20.95 -2.37 -8.04
C LEU A 199 -20.11 -3.16 -7.02
N ALA A 200 -20.53 -4.39 -6.66
CA ALA A 200 -19.75 -5.29 -5.82
C ALA A 200 -18.42 -5.69 -6.45
N VAL A 201 -18.42 -6.03 -7.75
CA VAL A 201 -17.20 -6.31 -8.52
C VAL A 201 -16.28 -5.10 -8.55
N THR A 202 -16.84 -3.90 -8.70
CA THR A 202 -16.06 -2.65 -8.68
C THR A 202 -15.41 -2.39 -7.32
N CYS A 203 -16.15 -2.56 -6.22
CA CYS A 203 -15.59 -2.50 -4.87
C CYS A 203 -14.47 -3.54 -4.67
N ALA A 204 -14.70 -4.78 -5.11
CA ALA A 204 -13.69 -5.84 -5.00
C ALA A 204 -12.42 -5.50 -5.79
N ALA A 205 -12.55 -4.94 -7.00
CA ALA A 205 -11.41 -4.49 -7.80
C ALA A 205 -10.62 -3.36 -7.13
N LEU A 206 -11.32 -2.38 -6.53
CA LEU A 206 -10.68 -1.30 -5.77
C LEU A 206 -9.96 -1.82 -4.52
N CYS A 207 -10.57 -2.75 -3.77
CA CYS A 207 -9.94 -3.42 -2.64
C CYS A 207 -8.70 -4.22 -3.06
N ALA A 208 -8.76 -4.93 -4.19
CA ALA A 208 -7.63 -5.70 -4.73
C ALA A 208 -6.47 -4.77 -5.12
N LEU A 209 -6.77 -3.63 -5.77
CA LEU A 209 -5.75 -2.63 -6.10
C LEU A 209 -5.15 -2.01 -4.83
N TRP A 210 -5.98 -1.69 -3.83
CA TRP A 210 -5.51 -1.18 -2.54
C TRP A 210 -4.61 -2.18 -1.81
N ALA A 211 -4.95 -3.47 -1.82
CA ALA A 211 -4.13 -4.53 -1.23
C ALA A 211 -2.79 -4.70 -1.96
N ALA A 212 -2.79 -4.62 -3.30
CA ALA A 212 -1.59 -4.66 -4.11
C ALA A 212 -0.68 -3.44 -3.88
N ASP A 213 -1.27 -2.26 -3.67
CA ASP A 213 -0.53 -1.02 -3.44
C ASP A 213 0.00 -0.89 -1.99
N SER A 214 -0.80 -1.25 -0.99
CA SER A 214 -0.54 -1.03 0.46
C SER A 214 0.51 -1.95 1.10
N GLY A 215 1.11 -2.88 0.34
CA GLY A 215 2.04 -3.91 0.84
C GLY A 215 3.25 -3.42 1.66
N VAL A 216 3.57 -2.11 1.66
CA VAL A 216 4.63 -1.50 2.48
C VAL A 216 4.11 -0.81 3.75
N PHE A 217 2.92 -0.19 3.69
CA PHE A 217 2.37 0.59 4.80
C PHE A 217 1.65 -0.25 5.85
N ALA A 218 1.16 -1.44 5.53
CA ALA A 218 0.56 -2.32 6.54
C ALA A 218 1.62 -2.98 7.45
N ARG A 219 2.85 -3.19 6.98
CA ARG A 219 3.92 -3.85 7.79
C ARG A 219 4.70 -2.90 8.69
N ARG A 220 4.81 -1.62 8.34
CA ARG A 220 5.54 -0.60 9.11
C ARG A 220 4.92 -0.27 10.49
N PRO A 221 3.61 0.00 10.63
CA PRO A 221 3.02 0.34 11.92
C PRO A 221 2.97 -0.88 12.85
N TRP A 222 2.82 -2.10 12.32
CA TRP A 222 2.89 -3.33 13.12
C TRP A 222 4.31 -3.61 13.65
N ARG A 223 5.35 -3.27 12.89
CA ARG A 223 6.74 -3.31 13.39
C ARG A 223 7.03 -2.22 14.43
N GLN A 224 6.37 -1.07 14.35
CA GLN A 224 6.50 0.00 15.36
C GLN A 224 5.73 -0.32 16.64
N LEU A 225 4.61 -1.07 16.56
CA LEU A 225 3.89 -1.57 17.73
C LEU A 225 4.59 -2.75 18.40
N GLY A 226 5.46 -3.46 17.68
CA GLY A 226 6.34 -4.50 18.22
C GLY A 226 7.69 -3.99 18.74
N ALA A 227 7.94 -2.68 18.70
CA ALA A 227 9.09 -2.10 19.38
C ALA A 227 8.84 -2.19 20.89
N SER A 228 9.39 -3.23 21.50
CA SER A 228 9.50 -3.37 22.95
C SER A 228 10.06 -2.07 23.53
N PRO A 229 9.39 -1.42 24.50
CA PRO A 229 10.03 -0.37 25.26
C PRO A 229 11.21 -0.99 26.00
N THR A 230 12.43 -0.56 25.68
CA THR A 230 13.57 -0.80 26.55
C THR A 230 13.29 -0.05 27.85
N SER A 231 12.87 -0.79 28.87
CA SER A 231 12.62 -0.28 30.20
C SER A 231 13.94 0.22 30.79
N TRP A 232 14.06 1.53 30.91
CA TRP A 232 14.99 2.19 31.79
C TRP A 232 14.42 2.12 33.21
N ALA A 233 15.05 1.32 34.06
CA ALA A 233 14.98 1.39 35.52
C ALA A 233 16.25 0.76 36.10
#